data_AF-A0A6D2HWC0-F1
#
_entry.id   AF-A0A6D2HWC0-F1
#
_cell.length_a   1.000
_cell.length_b   1.000
_cell.length_c   1.000
_cell.angle_alpha   90.00
_cell.angle_beta   90.00
_cell.angle_gamma   90.00
#
_symmetry.space_group_name_H-M   'P 1'
#
loop_
_entity.id
_entity.type
_entity.pdbx_description
1 polymer ?
#
loop_
_entity_poly.entity_id
_entity_poly.type
_entity_poly.pdbx_seq_one_letter_code
_entity_poly.pdbx_strand_id
1 'polypeptide(L)'
;MLAAERMPNIEKLVLPRWCFQTKNSFQFAFSQWKNLKTLIIAHDNLTGKFEFQDIGKNCSNLTNLKYFGDLRKNTATQIVRNLKSIKRLSL
;
A
#
# COMPACT_ATOMS: atom_id res chain seq x y z
N MET A 1 13.49 -4.14 4.00
CA MET A 1 13.99 -4.32 2.61
C MET A 1 14.14 -5.80 2.28
N LEU A 2 14.91 -6.58 3.06
CA LEU A 2 15.06 -8.03 2.88
C LEU A 2 13.75 -8.82 2.76
N ALA A 3 12.74 -8.51 3.58
CA ALA A 3 11.44 -9.18 3.52
C ALA A 3 10.73 -9.00 2.17
N ALA A 4 10.88 -7.83 1.53
CA ALA A 4 10.23 -7.56 0.25
C ALA A 4 10.86 -8.36 -0.89
N GLU A 5 12.19 -8.40 -0.94
CA GLU A 5 12.97 -9.18 -1.93
C GLU A 5 12.75 -10.68 -1.78
N ARG A 6 12.59 -11.17 -0.55
CA ARG A 6 12.41 -12.60 -0.25
C ARG A 6 10.98 -13.09 -0.48
N MET A 7 10.01 -12.20 -0.67
CA MET A 7 8.60 -12.54 -0.85
C MET A 7 7.99 -11.89 -2.11
N PRO A 8 8.56 -12.12 -3.31
CA PRO A 8 8.11 -11.45 -4.54
C PRO A 8 6.70 -11.87 -5.00
N ASN A 9 6.24 -13.05 -4.58
CA ASN A 9 4.95 -13.62 -4.97
C ASN A 9 3.84 -13.42 -3.93
N ILE A 10 4.02 -12.50 -2.98
CA ILE A 10 3.00 -12.24 -1.97
C ILE A 10 1.73 -11.68 -2.62
N GLU A 11 0.58 -12.30 -2.31
CA GLU A 11 -0.72 -11.84 -2.82
C GLU A 11 -1.51 -11.01 -1.81
N LYS A 12 -1.19 -11.15 -0.52
CA LYS A 12 -1.88 -10.47 0.57
C LYS A 12 -0.87 -9.97 1.58
N LEU A 13 -0.90 -8.66 1.84
CA LEU A 13 -0.03 -8.00 2.79
C LEU A 13 -0.83 -7.20 3.80
N VAL A 14 -0.48 -7.36 5.07
CA VAL A 14 -0.84 -6.42 6.13
C VAL A 14 0.37 -5.55 6.37
N LEU A 15 0.22 -4.22 6.28
CA LEU A 15 1.27 -3.28 6.66
C LEU A 15 1.23 -3.11 8.19
N PRO A 16 2.26 -3.60 8.91
CA PRO A 16 2.32 -3.45 10.35
C PRO A 16 2.63 -1.99 10.73
N ARG A 17 2.20 -1.61 11.95
CA ARG A 17 2.36 -0.26 12.54
C ARG A 17 3.81 0.27 12.54
N TRP A 18 4.80 -0.62 12.40
CA TRP A 18 6.24 -0.34 12.55
C TRP A 18 6.95 -0.12 11.21
N CYS A 19 6.20 -0.03 10.10
CA CYS A 19 6.74 0.38 8.80
C CYS A 19 7.02 1.89 8.76
N PHE A 20 7.85 2.41 9.67
CA PHE A 20 8.36 3.79 9.65
C PHE A 20 9.53 3.92 8.69
N GLN A 21 9.25 3.56 7.45
CA GLN A 21 10.23 3.47 6.40
C GLN A 21 10.38 4.82 5.67
N THR A 22 11.55 5.08 5.11
CA THR A 22 11.74 6.24 4.21
C THR A 22 10.88 6.04 2.96
N LYS A 23 10.53 7.13 2.27
CA LYS A 23 9.80 7.07 0.99
C LYS A 23 10.43 6.04 0.03
N ASN A 24 11.76 6.10 -0.11
CA ASN A 24 12.52 5.19 -0.98
C ASN A 24 12.33 3.71 -0.61
N SER A 25 12.18 3.39 0.68
CA SER A 25 11.98 2.00 1.09
C SER A 25 10.57 1.46 0.81
N PHE A 26 9.54 2.29 0.82
CA PHE A 26 8.20 1.88 0.35
C PHE A 26 8.18 1.66 -1.15
N GLN A 27 8.71 2.61 -1.91
CA GLN A 27 8.81 2.48 -3.37
C GLN A 27 9.56 1.21 -3.75
N PHE A 28 10.68 0.93 -3.09
CA PHE A 28 11.43 -0.31 -3.29
C PHE A 28 10.61 -1.55 -2.90
N ALA A 29 9.97 -1.56 -1.73
CA ALA A 29 9.23 -2.74 -1.27
C ALA A 29 8.07 -3.09 -2.22
N PHE A 30 7.27 -2.09 -2.62
CA PHE A 30 6.14 -2.30 -3.52
C PHE A 30 6.58 -2.69 -4.94
N SER A 31 7.76 -2.28 -5.40
CA SER A 31 8.30 -2.73 -6.70
C SER A 31 8.62 -4.22 -6.76
N GLN A 32 8.81 -4.87 -5.59
CA GLN A 32 9.01 -6.32 -5.51
C GLN A 32 7.69 -7.11 -5.52
N TRP A 33 6.58 -6.53 -5.07
CA TRP A 33 5.31 -7.24 -4.85
C TRP A 33 4.30 -7.08 -5.99
N LYS A 34 4.69 -7.47 -7.21
CA LYS A 34 3.86 -7.33 -8.42
C LYS A 34 2.58 -8.17 -8.41
N ASN A 35 2.56 -9.25 -7.62
CA ASN A 35 1.42 -10.16 -7.48
C ASN A 35 0.46 -9.77 -6.34
N LEU A 36 0.68 -8.62 -5.69
CA LEU A 36 -0.14 -8.18 -4.57
C LEU A 36 -1.58 -7.89 -5.02
N LYS A 37 -2.55 -8.61 -4.43
CA LYS A 37 -3.99 -8.49 -4.70
C LYS A 37 -4.73 -7.79 -3.56
N THR A 38 -4.27 -7.96 -2.33
CA THR A 38 -4.89 -7.42 -1.12
C THR A 38 -3.89 -6.67 -0.26
N LEU A 39 -4.18 -5.41 0.05
CA LEU A 39 -3.41 -4.58 0.97
C LEU A 39 -4.29 -4.20 2.16
N ILE A 40 -3.78 -4.44 3.37
CA ILE A 40 -4.43 -4.05 4.62
C ILE A 40 -3.54 -3.03 5.32
N ILE A 41 -4.06 -1.82 5.52
CA ILE A 41 -3.40 -0.72 6.21
C ILE A 41 -4.12 -0.57 7.55
N ALA A 42 -3.53 -1.11 8.62
CA ALA A 42 -4.17 -1.20 9.93
C ALA A 42 -4.05 0.08 10.77
N HIS A 43 -3.14 0.99 10.42
CA HIS A 43 -2.89 2.22 11.18
C HIS A 43 -2.47 3.36 10.25
N ASP A 44 -2.97 4.56 10.49
CA ASP A 44 -2.75 5.78 9.71
C ASP A 44 -1.65 6.70 10.23
N ASN A 45 -0.93 6.31 11.30
CA ASN A 45 0.38 6.88 11.64
C ASN A 45 1.47 6.55 10.60
N LEU A 46 1.06 6.31 9.35
CA LEU A 46 1.89 6.43 8.17
C LEU A 46 2.43 7.86 8.18
N THR A 47 3.64 8.03 8.71
CA THR A 47 4.39 9.29 8.60
C THR A 47 4.28 9.77 7.14
N GLY A 48 4.26 11.09 6.89
CA GLY A 48 4.03 11.70 5.56
C GLY A 48 4.98 11.28 4.41
N LYS A 49 5.77 10.23 4.61
CA LYS A 49 6.62 9.51 3.68
C LYS A 49 5.89 8.38 2.93
N PHE A 50 4.69 7.98 3.33
CA PHE A 50 3.90 6.96 2.62
C PHE A 50 3.07 7.60 1.50
N GLU A 51 3.28 7.14 0.26
CA GLU A 51 2.58 7.66 -0.90
C GLU A 51 1.81 6.54 -1.62
N PHE A 52 0.49 6.71 -1.76
CA PHE A 52 -0.34 5.80 -2.53
C PHE A 52 0.07 5.70 -4.01
N GLN A 53 0.80 6.71 -4.52
CA GLN A 53 1.34 6.72 -5.87
C GLN A 53 2.29 5.55 -6.13
N ASP A 54 3.14 5.19 -5.16
CA ASP A 54 4.10 4.09 -5.32
C ASP A 54 3.41 2.74 -5.41
N ILE A 55 2.31 2.57 -4.67
CA ILE A 55 1.47 1.37 -4.76
C ILE A 55 0.79 1.30 -6.13
N GLY A 56 0.17 2.41 -6.55
CA GLY A 56 -0.53 2.49 -7.84
C GLY A 56 0.37 2.17 -9.03
N LYS A 57 1.64 2.60 -8.98
CA LYS A 57 2.63 2.33 -10.04
C LYS A 57 3.12 0.88 -10.08
N ASN A 58 3.28 0.25 -8.91
CA ASN A 58 3.98 -1.04 -8.83
C ASN A 58 3.05 -2.25 -8.64
N CYS A 59 1.86 -2.05 -8.08
CA CYS A 59 0.93 -3.12 -7.71
C CYS A 59 -0.34 -3.07 -8.57
N SER A 60 -0.20 -3.24 -9.88
CA SER A 60 -1.33 -3.20 -10.84
C SER A 60 -2.40 -4.27 -10.59
N ASN A 61 -2.05 -5.38 -9.92
CA ASN A 61 -2.97 -6.45 -9.54
C ASN A 61 -3.75 -6.17 -8.23
N LEU A 62 -3.49 -5.05 -7.56
CA LEU A 62 -4.12 -4.71 -6.30
C LEU A 62 -5.60 -4.39 -6.53
N THR A 63 -6.48 -5.25 -6.02
CA THR A 63 -7.93 -5.14 -6.22
C THR A 63 -8.69 -4.93 -4.91
N ASN A 64 -8.06 -5.23 -3.76
CA ASN A 64 -8.66 -5.12 -2.44
C ASN A 64 -7.81 -4.22 -1.55
N LEU A 65 -8.40 -3.14 -1.04
CA LEU A 65 -7.80 -2.30 -0.01
C LEU A 65 -8.68 -2.36 1.25
N LYS A 66 -8.07 -2.70 2.38
CA LYS A 66 -8.66 -2.51 3.71
C LYS A 66 -7.89 -1.40 4.42
N TYR A 67 -8.54 -0.29 4.72
CA TYR A 67 -7.91 0.92 5.25
C TYR A 67 -8.56 1.31 6.58
N PHE A 68 -7.91 0.97 7.70
CA PHE A 68 -8.38 1.24 9.05
C PHE A 68 -7.88 2.60 9.60
N GLY A 69 -7.66 3.55 8.71
CA GLY A 69 -7.17 4.89 9.04
C GLY A 69 -8.25 5.95 8.98
N ASP A 70 -7.94 7.17 9.43
CA ASP A 70 -8.82 8.31 9.24
C ASP A 70 -8.93 8.66 7.74
N LEU A 71 -10.08 8.34 7.13
CA LEU A 71 -10.36 8.59 5.73
C LEU A 71 -10.77 10.06 5.49
N ARG A 72 -9.82 10.97 5.67
CA ARG A 72 -10.01 12.39 5.32
C ARG A 72 -10.08 12.57 3.80
N LYS A 73 -10.66 13.69 3.38
CA LYS A 73 -10.77 14.10 1.96
C LYS A 73 -9.45 13.95 1.19
N ASN A 74 -8.31 14.31 1.81
CA ASN A 74 -7.00 14.17 1.17
C ASN A 74 -6.63 12.69 0.93
N THR A 75 -6.76 11.84 1.95
CA THR A 75 -6.49 10.40 1.86
C THR A 75 -7.39 9.74 0.81
N ALA A 76 -8.69 10.03 0.85
CA ALA A 76 -9.65 9.53 -0.14
C ALA A 76 -9.27 9.95 -1.56
N THR A 77 -8.87 11.21 -1.74
CA THR A 77 -8.41 11.74 -3.03
C THR A 77 -7.16 11.00 -3.51
N GLN A 78 -6.19 10.73 -2.64
CA GLN A 78 -4.98 9.99 -2.99
C GLN A 78 -5.28 8.53 -3.35
N ILE A 79 -6.17 7.86 -2.63
CA ILE A 79 -6.60 6.49 -2.94
C ILE A 79 -7.23 6.45 -4.34
N VAL A 80 -8.22 7.30 -4.62
CA VAL A 80 -8.95 7.31 -5.90
C VAL A 80 -8.04 7.72 -7.06
N ARG A 81 -7.09 8.64 -6.84
CA ARG A 81 -6.15 9.08 -7.88
C ARG A 81 -5.14 8.01 -8.25
N ASN A 82 -4.61 7.26 -7.28
CA ASN A 82 -3.47 6.38 -7.52
C ASN A 82 -3.85 4.89 -7.64
N LEU A 83 -4.87 4.41 -6.94
CA LEU A 83 -5.20 2.99 -6.87
C LEU A 83 -6.34 2.63 -7.83
N LYS A 84 -6.07 2.75 -9.14
CA LYS A 84 -7.09 2.60 -10.19
C LYS A 84 -7.65 1.18 -10.36
N SER A 85 -6.94 0.17 -9.91
CA SER A 85 -7.31 -1.25 -10.02
C SER A 85 -8.22 -1.74 -8.87
N ILE A 86 -8.48 -0.90 -7.86
CA ILE A 86 -9.29 -1.28 -6.70
C ILE A 86 -10.73 -1.57 -7.11
N LYS A 87 -11.21 -2.75 -6.74
CA LYS A 87 -12.60 -3.21 -6.90
C LYS A 87 -13.36 -3.23 -5.57
N ARG A 88 -12.63 -3.41 -4.46
CA ARG A 88 -13.19 -3.45 -3.12
C ARG A 88 -12.38 -2.58 -2.17
N LEU A 89 -13.08 -1.63 -1.55
CA LEU A 89 -12.58 -0.83 -0.44
C LEU A 89 -13.32 -1.26 0.83
N SER A 90 -12.59 -1.47 1.92
CA SER A 90 -13.14 -1.66 3.26
C SER A 90 -12.46 -0.67 4.19
N LEU A 91 -13.25 -0.05 5.07
CA LEU A 91 -12.82 0.96 6.03
C LEU A 91 -12.83 0.35 7.44
#